data_AF-A0A655P326-F1
#
_entry.id   AF-A0A655P326-F1
#
_cell.length_a   1.000
_cell.length_b   1.000
_cell.length_c   1.000
_cell.angle_alpha   90.00
_cell.angle_beta   90.00
_cell.angle_gamma   90.00
#
_symmetry.space_group_name_H-M   'P 1'
#
loop_
_entity.id
_entity.type
_entity.pdbx_description
1 polymer ?
#
loop_
_entity_poly.entity_id
_entity_poly.type
_entity_poly.pdbx_seq_one_letter_code
_entity_poly.pdbx_strand_id
1 'polypeptide(L)'
;MIATNIAQANTPGFKAKGMDFQKALQAASSGASISLSRTDSRHIPASSTMSGEILYRVPTQPDTGDGNTVDVDLERNLFMQNQIRHQASLDFLGSKFKNLTKSLKGE
;
A
#
# COMPACT_ATOMS: atom_id res chain seq x y z
N MET A 1 -4.78 1.93 5.07
CA MET A 1 -5.27 2.89 4.04
C MET A 1 -6.75 2.67 3.77
N ILE A 2 -7.16 1.57 3.13
CA ILE A 2 -8.59 1.31 2.84
C ILE A 2 -9.45 1.29 4.11
N ALA A 3 -9.00 0.58 5.16
CA ALA A 3 -9.68 0.59 6.45
C ALA A 3 -9.81 2.01 7.06
N THR A 4 -8.82 2.87 6.82
CA THR A 4 -8.84 4.27 7.25
C THR A 4 -9.88 5.07 6.46
N ASN A 5 -9.96 4.88 5.15
CA ASN A 5 -10.99 5.52 4.32
C ASN A 5 -12.39 5.09 4.80
N ILE A 6 -12.61 3.78 5.02
CA ILE A 6 -13.89 3.26 5.54
C ILE A 6 -14.25 3.88 6.88
N ALA A 7 -13.30 3.97 7.81
CA ALA A 7 -13.53 4.56 9.13
C ALA A 7 -13.88 6.06 9.07
N GLN A 8 -13.40 6.77 8.05
CA GLN A 8 -13.59 8.21 7.85
C GLN A 8 -14.70 8.53 6.84
N ALA A 9 -15.51 7.53 6.47
CA ALA A 9 -16.58 7.67 5.49
C ALA A 9 -17.67 8.67 5.87
N ASN A 10 -17.83 8.99 7.17
CA ASN A 10 -18.79 9.97 7.66
C ASN A 10 -18.09 11.23 8.21
N THR A 11 -16.82 11.44 7.88
CA THR A 11 -16.04 12.59 8.35
C THR A 11 -16.08 13.68 7.28
N PRO A 12 -16.73 14.83 7.54
CA PRO A 12 -16.81 15.93 6.58
C PRO A 12 -15.42 16.36 6.10
N GLY A 13 -15.30 16.66 4.80
CA GLY A 13 -14.07 17.12 4.17
C GLY A 13 -12.97 16.05 4.01
N PHE A 14 -13.19 14.79 4.41
CA PHE A 14 -12.17 13.76 4.29
C PHE A 14 -11.88 13.40 2.83
N LYS A 15 -10.60 13.27 2.50
CA LYS A 15 -10.13 12.92 1.15
C LYS A 15 -9.60 11.49 1.13
N ALA A 16 -10.25 10.63 0.34
CA ALA A 16 -9.88 9.23 0.19
C ALA A 16 -8.44 9.10 -0.33
N LYS A 17 -7.64 8.28 0.36
CA LYS A 17 -6.23 8.05 0.02
C LYS A 17 -6.04 6.68 -0.63
N GLY A 18 -5.18 6.63 -1.63
CA GLY A 18 -4.82 5.42 -2.36
C GLY A 18 -3.31 5.28 -2.52
N MET A 19 -2.90 4.08 -2.92
CA MET A 19 -1.53 3.76 -3.29
C MET A 19 -1.58 2.81 -4.47
N ASP A 20 -0.72 3.03 -5.47
CA ASP A 20 -0.46 2.05 -6.52
C ASP A 20 0.51 1.01 -5.94
N PHE A 21 -0.03 -0.16 -5.57
CA PHE A 21 0.75 -1.22 -4.93
C PHE A 21 1.89 -1.74 -5.82
N GLN A 22 1.68 -1.80 -7.14
CA GLN A 22 2.72 -2.30 -8.05
C GLN A 22 3.90 -1.34 -8.08
N LYS A 23 3.63 -0.03 -8.19
CA LYS A 23 4.69 0.99 -8.10
C LYS A 23 5.35 0.99 -6.72
N ALA A 24 4.56 0.85 -5.65
CA ALA A 24 5.09 0.79 -4.29
C ALA A 24 6.00 -0.42 -4.06
N LEU A 25 5.61 -1.60 -4.55
CA LEU A 25 6.40 -2.83 -4.46
C LEU A 25 7.66 -2.74 -5.32
N GLN A 26 7.58 -2.15 -6.51
CA GLN A 26 8.74 -1.91 -7.36
C GLN A 26 9.73 -0.96 -6.68
N ALA A 27 9.25 0.14 -6.09
CA ALA A 27 10.09 1.06 -5.33
C ALA A 27 10.76 0.35 -4.15
N ALA A 28 10.00 -0.39 -3.35
CA ALA A 28 10.50 -1.13 -2.21
C ALA A 28 11.52 -2.23 -2.58
N SER A 29 11.29 -2.96 -3.67
CA SER A 29 12.20 -4.02 -4.13
C SER A 29 13.46 -3.50 -4.82
N SER A 30 13.40 -2.33 -5.45
CA SER A 30 14.55 -1.72 -6.13
C SER A 30 15.64 -1.23 -5.16
N GLY A 31 15.31 -1.05 -3.87
CA GLY A 31 16.21 -0.40 -2.91
C GLY A 31 16.53 1.05 -3.27
N ALA A 32 15.73 1.67 -4.14
CA ALA A 32 15.94 3.03 -4.59
C ALA A 32 15.93 3.98 -3.39
N SER A 33 17.02 4.73 -3.24
CA SER A 33 17.14 5.79 -2.25
C SER A 33 17.51 7.08 -2.95
N ILE A 34 16.89 8.17 -2.51
CA ILE A 34 17.30 9.51 -2.88
C ILE A 34 18.29 9.97 -1.82
N SER A 35 19.46 10.45 -2.27
CA SER A 35 20.44 11.11 -1.41
C SER A 35 20.65 12.53 -1.91
N LEU A 36 20.83 13.47 -0.98
CA LEU A 36 21.18 14.84 -1.33
C LEU A 36 22.65 14.90 -1.76
N SER A 37 22.92 15.63 -2.85
CA SER A 37 24.29 15.92 -3.27
C SER A 37 24.96 16.85 -2.26
N ARG A 38 26.17 16.48 -1.81
CA ARG A 38 26.96 17.29 -0.88
C ARG A 38 28.01 18.06 -1.67
N THR A 39 28.00 19.38 -1.52
CA THR A 39 29.02 20.27 -2.13
C THR A 39 30.24 20.47 -1.24
N ASP A 40 30.12 20.22 0.07
CA ASP A 40 31.19 20.29 1.06
C ASP A 40 31.13 19.06 1.98
N SER A 41 32.29 18.62 2.47
CA SER A 41 32.42 17.41 3.31
C SER A 41 31.78 17.56 4.68
N ARG A 42 31.56 18.79 5.16
CA ARG A 42 30.91 19.10 6.44
C ARG A 42 29.38 19.10 6.37
N HIS A 43 28.80 18.94 5.18
CA HIS A 43 27.34 18.88 5.03
C HIS A 43 26.79 17.59 5.65
N ILE A 44 25.68 17.74 6.39
CA ILE A 44 24.96 16.63 7.02
C ILE A 44 24.45 15.70 5.92
N PRO A 45 24.78 14.40 5.96
CA PRO A 45 24.24 13.45 5.00
C PRO A 45 22.74 13.28 5.25
N ALA A 46 21.95 13.41 4.17
CA ALA A 46 20.53 13.10 4.19
C ALA A 46 20.21 12.18 3.01
N SER A 47 19.59 11.05 3.34
CA SER A 47 19.08 10.09 2.38
C SER A 47 17.71 9.61 2.83
N SER A 48 16.81 9.36 1.87
CA SER A 48 15.50 8.81 2.12
C SER A 48 15.24 7.65 1.19
N THR A 49 14.72 6.55 1.73
CA THR A 49 14.29 5.40 0.94
C THR A 49 13.02 5.77 0.18
N MET A 50 13.01 5.53 -1.13
CA MET A 50 11.81 5.70 -1.93
C MET A 50 10.80 4.62 -1.55
N SER A 51 9.78 5.02 -0.81
CA SER A 51 8.62 4.20 -0.50
C SER A 51 7.46 4.64 -1.42
N GLY A 52 6.55 3.72 -1.75
CA GLY A 52 5.39 4.04 -2.59
C GLY A 52 4.62 5.25 -2.08
N GLU A 53 4.30 6.19 -2.98
CA GLU A 53 3.62 7.43 -2.63
C GLU A 53 2.14 7.18 -2.32
N ILE A 54 1.69 7.79 -1.22
CA ILE A 54 0.28 7.85 -0.85
C ILE A 54 -0.34 9.06 -1.53
N LEU A 55 -1.26 8.82 -2.46
CA LEU A 55 -1.91 9.87 -3.24
C LEU A 55 -3.39 9.99 -2.86
N TYR A 56 -3.98 11.15 -3.12
CA TYR A 56 -5.44 11.28 -3.09
C TYR A 56 -6.05 10.60 -4.31
N ARG A 57 -7.19 9.94 -4.11
CA ARG A 57 -7.93 9.33 -5.21
C ARG A 57 -8.75 10.37 -5.95
N VAL A 58 -8.93 10.15 -7.24
CA VAL A 58 -9.95 10.85 -8.02
C VAL A 58 -11.32 10.38 -7.53
N PRO A 59 -12.22 11.26 -7.11
CA PRO A 59 -13.56 10.88 -6.64
C PRO A 59 -14.35 10.15 -7.72
N THR A 60 -15.02 9.05 -7.35
CA THR A 60 -15.88 8.25 -8.24
C THR A 60 -17.36 8.59 -8.12
N GLN A 61 -17.72 9.39 -7.11
CA GLN A 61 -19.08 9.85 -6.84
C GLN A 61 -19.12 11.39 -6.76
N PRO A 62 -20.27 12.00 -7.09
CA PRO A 62 -20.46 13.43 -6.89
C PRO A 62 -20.41 13.81 -5.41
N ASP A 63 -19.96 15.04 -5.14
CA ASP A 63 -19.95 15.60 -3.78
C ASP A 63 -21.39 15.83 -3.30
N THR A 64 -21.72 15.32 -2.11
CA THR A 64 -23.04 15.50 -1.49
C THR A 64 -23.15 16.83 -0.72
N GLY A 65 -22.10 17.65 -0.77
CA GLY A 65 -22.04 18.99 -0.15
C GLY A 65 -21.23 19.05 1.15
N ASP A 66 -20.65 17.93 1.58
CA ASP A 66 -19.79 17.84 2.77
C ASP A 66 -18.29 17.80 2.43
N GLY A 67 -17.93 17.77 1.13
CA GLY A 67 -16.54 17.73 0.68
C GLY A 67 -15.86 16.39 0.91
N ASN A 68 -16.58 15.35 1.33
CA ASN A 68 -16.04 14.03 1.53
C ASN A 68 -15.95 13.28 0.20
N THR A 69 -14.80 12.65 -0.07
CA THR A 69 -14.57 11.92 -1.33
C THR A 69 -14.55 10.40 -1.15
N VAL A 70 -14.95 9.89 0.01
CA VAL A 70 -14.93 8.45 0.32
C VAL A 70 -16.17 7.77 -0.22
N ASP A 71 -15.97 6.88 -1.18
CA ASP A 71 -16.99 5.96 -1.70
C ASP A 71 -16.98 4.67 -0.90
N VAL A 72 -17.96 4.48 -0.02
CA VAL A 72 -17.99 3.36 0.95
C VAL A 72 -18.08 2.01 0.26
N ASP A 73 -18.87 1.90 -0.80
CA ASP A 73 -19.07 0.64 -1.50
C ASP A 73 -17.82 0.24 -2.28
N LEU A 74 -17.16 1.23 -2.91
CA LEU A 74 -15.84 1.03 -3.52
C LEU A 74 -14.81 0.58 -2.48
N GLU A 75 -14.70 1.27 -1.34
CA GLU A 75 -13.70 0.96 -0.33
C GLU A 75 -13.94 -0.41 0.33
N ARG A 76 -15.21 -0.81 0.53
CA ARG A 76 -15.56 -2.16 1.00
C ARG A 76 -15.14 -3.24 0.00
N ASN A 77 -15.39 -3.03 -1.28
CA ASN A 77 -14.98 -3.96 -2.33
C ASN A 77 -13.45 -4.10 -2.40
N LEU A 78 -12.73 -2.99 -2.33
CA LEU A 78 -11.26 -2.99 -2.30
C LEU A 78 -10.72 -3.69 -1.04
N PHE A 79 -11.37 -3.50 0.11
CA PHE A 79 -11.01 -4.17 1.36
C PHE A 79 -11.16 -5.69 1.22
N MET A 80 -12.29 -6.16 0.71
CA MET A 80 -12.54 -7.57 0.48
C MET A 80 -11.53 -8.18 -0.50
N GLN A 81 -11.26 -7.50 -1.61
CA GLN A 81 -10.28 -7.96 -2.59
C GLN A 81 -8.89 -8.11 -1.95
N ASN A 82 -8.48 -7.16 -1.11
CA ASN A 82 -7.21 -7.24 -0.40
C ASN A 82 -7.17 -8.37 0.62
N GLN A 83 -8.27 -8.61 1.34
CA GLN A 83 -8.37 -9.72 2.28
C GLN A 83 -8.21 -11.07 1.56
N ILE A 84 -8.89 -11.26 0.42
CA ILE A 84 -8.79 -12.49 -0.39
C ILE A 84 -7.36 -12.68 -0.91
N ARG A 85 -6.74 -11.63 -1.45
CA ARG A 85 -5.34 -11.70 -1.92
C ARG A 85 -4.36 -12.03 -0.80
N HIS A 86 -4.57 -11.47 0.39
CA HIS A 86 -3.74 -11.75 1.56
C HIS A 86 -3.87 -13.21 1.98
N GLN A 87 -5.10 -13.73 2.08
CA GLN A 87 -5.34 -15.13 2.41
C GLN A 87 -4.66 -16.07 1.38
N ALA A 88 -4.87 -15.82 0.09
CA ALA A 88 -4.25 -16.61 -0.97
C ALA A 88 -2.71 -16.59 -0.90
N SER A 89 -2.12 -15.43 -0.56
CA SER A 89 -0.67 -15.29 -0.39
C SER A 89 -0.14 -16.14 0.77
N LEU A 90 -0.87 -16.20 1.89
CA LEU A 90 -0.55 -17.06 3.03
C LEU A 90 -0.68 -18.54 2.67
N ASP A 91 -1.71 -18.92 1.91
CA ASP A 91 -1.92 -20.30 1.48
C ASP A 91 -0.79 -20.78 0.54
N PHE A 92 -0.35 -19.92 -0.39
CA PHE A 92 0.80 -20.20 -1.25
C PHE A 92 2.09 -20.33 -0.44
N LEU A 93 2.31 -19.43 0.52
CA LEU A 93 3.48 -19.48 1.39
C LEU A 93 3.51 -20.76 2.23
N GLY A 94 2.38 -21.13 2.84
CA GLY A 94 2.24 -22.37 3.59
C GLY A 94 2.49 -23.61 2.74
N SER A 95 1.99 -23.61 1.50
CA SER A 95 2.23 -24.70 0.53
C SER A 95 3.72 -24.81 0.18
N LYS A 96 4.41 -23.68 -0.01
CA LYS A 96 5.86 -23.67 -0.26
C LYS A 96 6.66 -24.26 0.91
N PHE A 97 6.32 -23.90 2.15
CA PHE A 97 6.97 -24.47 3.34
C PHE A 97 6.73 -25.98 3.48
N LYS A 98 5.50 -26.44 3.22
CA LYS A 98 5.18 -27.88 3.21
C LYS A 98 6.02 -28.62 2.18
N ASN A 99 6.12 -28.11 0.96
CA ASN A 99 6.93 -28.71 -0.10
C ASN A 99 8.43 -28.75 0.23
N LEU A 100 8.97 -27.66 0.81
CA LEU A 100 10.36 -27.63 1.28
C LEU A 100 10.60 -28.66 2.40
N THR A 101 9.68 -28.77 3.35
CA THR A 101 9.78 -29.75 4.45
C THR A 101 9.75 -31.17 3.92
N LYS A 102 8.89 -31.46 2.93
CA LYS A 102 8.78 -32.76 2.28
C LYS A 102 10.09 -33.14 1.57
N SER A 103 10.64 -32.21 0.79
CA SER A 103 11.92 -32.39 0.10
C SER A 103 13.10 -32.61 1.06
N LEU A 104 13.15 -31.89 2.19
CA LEU A 104 14.18 -32.09 3.22
C LEU A 104 14.06 -33.45 3.93
N LYS A 105 12.83 -33.99 4.04
CA LYS A 105 12.58 -35.33 4.60
C LYS A 105 12.80 -36.47 3.60
N GLY A 106 13.00 -36.17 2.32
CA GLY A 106 13.23 -37.17 1.27
C GLY A 106 11.95 -37.81 0.72
N GLU A 107 10.80 -37.16 0.89
CA GLU A 107 9.49 -37.58 0.33
C GLU A 107 9.10 -36.78 -0.93
#